data_AF-Q6MH86-F1
#
_entry.id   AF-Q6MH86-F1
#
_cell.length_a   1.000
_cell.length_b   1.000
_cell.length_c   1.000
_cell.angle_alpha   90.00
_cell.angle_beta   90.00
_cell.angle_gamma   90.00
#
_symmetry.space_group_name_H-M   'P 1'
#
loop_
_entity.id
_entity.type
_entity.pdbx_description
1 polymer ?
#
loop_
_entity_poly.entity_id
_entity_poly.type
_entity_poly.pdbx_seq_one_letter_code
_entity_poly.pdbx_strand_id
1 'polypeptide(L)'
;MNMNEFNIAAQDFLQRVFNKLDAQNIQLDKHWFIDHLCYRVSSLESYHTLKAQFADFAELLIESDVNGRPIATYKFAEPIRFRDWSIQVVELPAPKPGKTTIEGFEHFEVVADVGFDEIKDRYPQAAFSESGLKKDFNPELEISLDELAIKFHPLSLESVIRLEKNEAVYAAVKKSGVLKSLKEHQPLLVGTYPLGMNVSGSDVDVLINVPDLMTAEDLLQKLFSTFENFTIESHMQSASVTASFDFQGVPFEVFAQVKDSAKQNGNLHFLAEERLLHVGGSSLGEKILALRKAGDKTEPAFAKALGLSGNPYAELLRLQKLCESELRQLLK
;
A
#
# COMPACT_ATOMS: atom_id res chain seq x y z
N MET A 1 0.02 -3.63 -28.71
CA MET A 1 0.32 -4.74 -27.80
C MET A 1 -1.00 -5.27 -27.27
N ASN A 2 -1.28 -6.55 -27.49
CA ASN A 2 -2.43 -7.21 -26.85
C ASN A 2 -2.03 -7.78 -25.47
N MET A 3 -3.01 -8.24 -24.69
CA MET A 3 -2.76 -8.79 -23.34
C MET A 3 -1.75 -9.96 -23.33
N ASN A 4 -1.75 -10.80 -24.36
CA ASN A 4 -0.83 -11.94 -24.42
C ASN A 4 0.63 -11.49 -24.63
N GLU A 5 0.87 -10.58 -25.57
CA GLU A 5 2.18 -9.97 -25.78
C GLU A 5 2.67 -9.23 -24.53
N PHE A 6 1.78 -8.50 -23.86
CA PHE A 6 2.09 -7.78 -22.63
C PHE A 6 2.47 -8.73 -21.50
N ASN A 7 1.70 -9.81 -21.32
CA ASN A 7 1.99 -10.83 -20.31
C ASN A 7 3.35 -11.50 -20.56
N ILE A 8 3.67 -11.90 -21.80
CA ILE A 8 4.98 -12.47 -22.14
C ILE A 8 6.11 -11.49 -21.78
N ALA A 9 5.98 -10.22 -22.17
CA ALA A 9 6.96 -9.20 -21.83
C ALA A 9 7.10 -8.98 -20.31
N ALA A 10 6.00 -9.07 -19.56
CA ALA A 10 6.01 -8.95 -18.11
C ALA A 10 6.71 -10.13 -17.43
N GLN A 11 6.46 -11.37 -17.91
CA GLN A 11 7.14 -12.58 -17.42
C GLN A 11 8.65 -12.48 -17.64
N ASP A 12 9.08 -12.09 -18.85
CA ASP A 12 10.49 -11.93 -19.19
C ASP A 12 11.16 -10.84 -18.34
N PHE A 13 10.46 -9.72 -18.11
CA PHE A 13 10.92 -8.68 -17.20
C PHE A 13 11.09 -9.19 -15.77
N LEU A 14 10.06 -9.82 -15.20
CA LEU A 14 10.09 -10.36 -13.83
C LEU A 14 11.22 -11.39 -13.69
N GLN A 15 11.38 -12.29 -14.66
CA GLN A 15 12.47 -13.27 -14.64
C GLN A 15 13.85 -12.60 -14.63
N ARG A 16 14.07 -11.54 -15.43
CA ARG A 16 15.33 -10.78 -15.41
C ARG A 16 15.59 -10.11 -14.07
N VAL A 17 14.58 -9.48 -13.48
CA VAL A 17 14.71 -8.84 -12.16
C VAL A 17 15.05 -9.88 -11.10
N PHE A 18 14.28 -10.97 -11.03
CA PHE A 18 14.51 -12.02 -10.03
C PHE A 18 15.87 -12.70 -10.19
N ASN A 19 16.37 -12.91 -11.41
CA ASN A 19 17.75 -13.39 -11.61
C ASN A 19 18.80 -12.45 -11.00
N LYS A 20 18.60 -11.13 -11.10
CA LYS A 20 19.49 -10.13 -10.48
C LYS A 20 19.36 -10.11 -8.96
N LEU A 21 18.14 -10.24 -8.42
CA LEU A 21 17.91 -10.37 -6.97
C LEU A 21 18.59 -11.62 -6.41
N ASP A 22 18.41 -12.77 -7.06
CA ASP A 22 19.01 -14.04 -6.68
C ASP A 22 20.55 -13.94 -6.69
N ALA A 23 21.13 -13.30 -7.70
CA ALA A 23 22.59 -13.06 -7.78
C ALA A 23 23.14 -12.15 -6.67
N GLN A 24 22.30 -11.30 -6.07
CA GLN A 24 22.65 -10.42 -4.95
C GLN A 24 22.19 -10.96 -3.59
N ASN A 25 21.67 -12.19 -3.53
CA ASN A 25 21.06 -12.80 -2.34
C ASN A 25 19.95 -11.95 -1.70
N ILE A 26 19.16 -11.27 -2.53
CA ILE A 26 17.98 -10.51 -2.09
C ILE A 26 16.75 -11.41 -2.30
N GLN A 27 15.99 -11.64 -1.22
CA GLN A 27 14.84 -12.54 -1.23
C GLN A 27 13.60 -11.83 -0.70
N LEU A 28 12.49 -11.89 -1.43
CA LEU A 28 11.21 -11.36 -0.95
C LEU A 28 10.51 -12.42 -0.09
N ASP A 29 9.95 -12.00 1.05
CA ASP A 29 9.16 -12.89 1.89
C ASP A 29 7.88 -13.35 1.15
N LYS A 30 7.49 -14.61 1.34
CA LYS A 30 6.38 -15.24 0.59
C LYS A 30 5.03 -14.56 0.78
N HIS A 31 4.86 -13.82 1.88
CA HIS A 31 3.63 -13.12 2.23
C HIS A 31 3.65 -11.64 1.87
N TRP A 32 4.78 -11.11 1.40
CA TRP A 32 4.80 -9.83 0.69
C TRP A 32 4.16 -10.02 -0.68
N PHE A 33 3.61 -8.96 -1.23
CA PHE A 33 3.03 -9.02 -2.58
C PHE A 33 3.63 -7.94 -3.47
N ILE A 34 3.79 -8.30 -4.75
CA ILE A 34 4.17 -7.37 -5.80
C ILE A 34 2.91 -6.59 -6.15
N ASP A 35 2.89 -5.31 -5.81
CA ASP A 35 1.73 -4.43 -5.98
C ASP A 35 1.48 -4.14 -7.46
N HIS A 36 2.47 -3.53 -8.12
CA HIS A 36 2.34 -3.12 -9.50
C HIS A 36 3.64 -3.21 -10.28
N LEU A 37 3.50 -3.27 -11.61
CA LEU A 37 4.60 -3.11 -12.57
C LEU A 37 4.62 -1.67 -13.08
N CYS A 38 5.79 -1.13 -13.41
CA CYS A 38 5.90 0.15 -14.11
C CYS A 38 6.41 -0.08 -15.55
N TYR A 39 5.62 0.35 -16.53
CA TYR A 39 5.98 0.31 -17.95
C TYR A 39 6.28 1.72 -18.47
N ARG A 40 7.53 1.99 -18.80
CA ARG A 40 7.97 3.29 -19.35
C ARG A 40 7.71 3.35 -20.85
N VAL A 41 7.36 4.54 -21.33
CA VAL A 41 7.27 4.87 -22.76
C VAL A 41 8.22 6.00 -23.13
N SER A 42 8.71 5.95 -24.36
CA SER A 42 9.76 6.87 -24.86
C SER A 42 9.21 8.18 -25.41
N SER A 43 7.92 8.23 -25.78
CA SER A 43 7.27 9.39 -26.39
C SER A 43 5.82 9.56 -25.89
N LEU A 44 5.25 10.76 -26.07
CA LEU A 44 3.82 10.99 -25.81
C LEU A 44 2.93 10.22 -26.81
N GLU A 45 3.42 9.97 -28.03
CA GLU A 45 2.71 9.14 -29.01
C GLU A 45 2.61 7.68 -28.55
N SER A 46 3.72 7.10 -28.07
CA SER A 46 3.74 5.77 -27.45
C SER A 46 2.82 5.71 -26.24
N TYR A 47 2.82 6.76 -25.41
CA TYR A 47 1.92 6.87 -24.25
C TYR A 47 0.45 6.73 -24.65
N HIS A 48 -0.02 7.56 -25.58
CA HIS A 48 -1.42 7.51 -26.04
C HIS A 48 -1.76 6.18 -26.74
N THR A 49 -0.81 5.63 -27.50
CA THR A 49 -0.98 4.33 -28.17
C THR A 49 -1.16 3.20 -27.17
N LEU A 50 -0.29 3.09 -26.16
CA LEU A 50 -0.39 2.04 -25.14
C LEU A 50 -1.64 2.22 -24.26
N LYS A 51 -2.01 3.46 -23.92
CA LYS A 51 -3.27 3.72 -23.21
C LYS A 51 -4.49 3.20 -23.97
N ALA A 52 -4.57 3.46 -25.26
CA ALA A 52 -5.66 2.98 -26.10
C ALA A 52 -5.69 1.44 -26.14
N GLN A 53 -4.53 0.79 -26.15
CA GLN A 53 -4.42 -0.67 -26.14
C GLN A 53 -4.79 -1.28 -24.79
N PHE A 54 -4.39 -0.66 -23.68
CA PHE A 54 -4.75 -1.13 -22.33
C PHE A 54 -6.26 -1.08 -22.09
N ALA A 55 -6.97 -0.10 -22.67
CA ALA A 55 -8.42 -0.01 -22.57
C ALA A 55 -9.16 -1.25 -23.12
N ASP A 56 -8.52 -2.08 -23.96
CA ASP A 56 -9.10 -3.32 -24.48
C ASP A 56 -9.12 -4.47 -23.44
N PHE A 57 -8.25 -4.43 -22.42
CA PHE A 57 -8.07 -5.56 -21.49
C PHE A 57 -7.82 -5.17 -20.02
N ALA A 58 -7.84 -3.87 -19.70
CA ALA A 58 -7.61 -3.33 -18.38
C ALA A 58 -8.54 -2.14 -18.09
N GLU A 59 -8.92 -2.00 -16.83
CA GLU A 59 -9.67 -0.85 -16.32
C GLU A 59 -8.71 0.29 -15.98
N LEU A 60 -8.97 1.50 -16.48
CA LEU A 60 -8.26 2.69 -16.02
C LEU A 60 -8.70 3.03 -14.59
N LEU A 61 -7.78 2.90 -13.62
CA LEU A 61 -8.04 3.28 -12.23
C LEU A 61 -7.96 4.79 -12.05
N ILE A 62 -6.90 5.43 -12.55
CA ILE A 62 -6.70 6.87 -12.49
C ILE A 62 -5.76 7.34 -13.60
N GLU A 63 -5.89 8.59 -14.01
CA GLU A 63 -4.85 9.31 -14.73
C GLU A 63 -4.65 10.67 -14.08
N SER A 64 -3.42 10.96 -13.67
CA SER A 64 -3.08 12.17 -12.91
C SER A 64 -1.86 12.86 -13.50
N ASP A 65 -1.83 14.20 -13.44
CA ASP A 65 -0.66 14.99 -13.75
C ASP A 65 0.35 14.96 -12.59
N VAL A 66 1.52 14.37 -12.83
CA VAL A 66 2.60 14.23 -11.84
C VAL A 66 3.87 14.87 -12.38
N ASN A 67 4.25 16.03 -11.83
CA ASN A 67 5.40 16.82 -12.28
C ASN A 67 5.33 17.22 -13.77
N GLY A 68 4.14 17.63 -14.24
CA GLY A 68 3.93 18.15 -15.60
C GLY A 68 3.89 17.09 -16.68
N ARG A 69 3.61 15.83 -16.31
CA ARG A 69 3.34 14.74 -17.26
C ARG A 69 2.19 13.86 -16.75
N PRO A 70 1.37 13.30 -17.65
CA PRO A 70 0.33 12.36 -17.25
C PRO A 70 0.93 11.00 -16.87
N ILE A 71 0.37 10.40 -15.82
CA ILE A 71 0.64 9.03 -15.41
C ILE A 71 -0.71 8.34 -15.28
N ALA A 72 -0.88 7.23 -15.99
CA ALA A 72 -2.10 6.43 -15.96
C ALA A 72 -1.84 5.10 -15.26
N THR A 73 -2.76 4.69 -14.41
CA THR A 73 -2.70 3.39 -13.72
C THR A 73 -3.86 2.54 -14.16
N TYR A 74 -3.58 1.29 -14.53
CA TYR A 74 -4.57 0.34 -15.00
C TYR A 74 -4.60 -0.90 -14.13
N LYS A 75 -5.78 -1.50 -14.01
CA LYS A 75 -6.01 -2.81 -13.39
C LYS A 75 -6.43 -3.83 -14.43
N PHE A 76 -5.67 -4.92 -14.55
CA PHE A 76 -5.98 -6.02 -15.46
C PHE A 76 -7.17 -6.83 -14.94
N ALA A 77 -8.05 -7.24 -15.86
CA ALA A 77 -9.11 -8.19 -15.54
C ALA A 77 -8.53 -9.54 -15.08
N GLU A 78 -7.51 -10.03 -15.79
CA GLU A 78 -6.77 -11.25 -15.44
C GLU A 78 -5.35 -10.89 -14.95
N PRO A 79 -4.91 -11.42 -13.79
CA PRO A 79 -3.58 -11.12 -13.28
C PRO A 79 -2.46 -11.71 -14.13
N ILE A 80 -1.34 -10.99 -14.17
CA ILE A 80 -0.04 -11.54 -14.56
C ILE A 80 0.44 -12.42 -13.40
N ARG A 81 0.54 -13.73 -13.63
CA ARG A 81 0.98 -14.69 -12.62
C ARG A 81 2.48 -14.95 -12.75
N PHE A 82 3.26 -14.69 -11.72
CA PHE A 82 4.69 -14.98 -11.69
C PHE A 82 5.07 -15.64 -10.38
N ARG A 83 5.58 -16.88 -10.45
CA ARG A 83 5.78 -17.74 -9.27
C ARG A 83 4.46 -17.84 -8.48
N ASP A 84 4.46 -17.47 -7.19
CA ASP A 84 3.25 -17.46 -6.36
C ASP A 84 2.47 -16.14 -6.42
N TRP A 85 3.03 -15.09 -7.01
CA TRP A 85 2.42 -13.76 -7.04
C TRP A 85 1.47 -13.58 -8.22
N SER A 86 0.36 -12.88 -7.98
CA SER A 86 -0.53 -12.38 -9.02
C SER A 86 -0.53 -10.86 -9.02
N ILE A 87 -0.13 -10.28 -10.14
CA ILE A 87 0.05 -8.83 -10.29
C ILE A 87 -1.04 -8.32 -11.23
N GLN A 88 -1.89 -7.42 -10.73
CA GLN A 88 -3.03 -6.90 -11.49
C GLN A 88 -2.87 -5.44 -11.88
N VAL A 89 -1.85 -4.73 -11.38
CA VAL A 89 -1.74 -3.28 -11.59
C VAL A 89 -0.51 -2.96 -12.44
N VAL A 90 -0.69 -2.04 -13.39
CA VAL A 90 0.41 -1.41 -14.11
C VAL A 90 0.31 0.11 -14.03
N GLU A 91 1.45 0.75 -13.74
CA GLU A 91 1.65 2.17 -13.93
C GLU A 91 2.25 2.42 -15.32
N LEU A 92 1.60 3.27 -16.11
CA LEU A 92 2.05 3.78 -17.40
C LEU A 92 2.30 5.28 -17.26
N PRO A 93 3.54 5.71 -17.03
CA PRO A 93 3.92 7.12 -17.00
C PRO A 93 4.41 7.61 -18.38
N ALA A 94 3.90 8.76 -18.85
CA ALA A 94 4.44 9.45 -20.02
C ALA A 94 5.94 9.78 -19.83
N PRO A 95 6.74 10.01 -20.89
CA PRO A 95 8.15 10.36 -20.71
C PRO A 95 8.32 11.66 -19.90
N LYS A 96 9.37 11.75 -19.07
CA LYS A 96 9.70 13.01 -18.38
C LYS A 96 10.23 14.02 -19.41
N PRO A 97 9.73 15.27 -19.44
CA PRO A 97 10.27 16.30 -20.33
C PRO A 97 11.79 16.44 -20.19
N GLY A 98 12.52 16.40 -21.31
CA GLY A 98 13.97 16.55 -21.34
C GLY A 98 14.78 15.33 -20.87
N LYS A 99 14.16 14.18 -20.58
CA LYS A 99 14.86 12.93 -20.26
C LYS A 99 14.61 11.85 -21.30
N THR A 100 15.69 11.29 -21.85
CA THR A 100 15.62 10.08 -22.65
C THR A 100 15.12 8.92 -21.79
N THR A 101 14.09 8.24 -22.26
CA THR A 101 13.45 7.11 -21.56
C THR A 101 13.54 5.89 -22.46
N ILE A 102 14.04 4.78 -21.92
CA ILE A 102 14.00 3.48 -22.62
C ILE A 102 12.59 2.91 -22.42
N GLU A 103 11.95 2.51 -23.52
CA GLU A 103 10.62 1.96 -23.51
C GLU A 103 10.61 0.49 -23.07
N GLY A 104 9.69 0.13 -22.18
CA GLY A 104 9.60 -1.21 -21.59
C GLY A 104 9.34 -1.19 -20.09
N PHE A 105 9.25 -2.38 -19.49
CA PHE A 105 9.21 -2.52 -18.04
C PHE A 105 10.53 -2.09 -17.39
N GLU A 106 10.43 -1.28 -16.34
CA GLU A 106 11.58 -0.71 -15.63
C GLU A 106 11.70 -1.27 -14.22
N HIS A 107 10.60 -1.30 -13.48
CA HIS A 107 10.58 -1.79 -12.09
C HIS A 107 9.24 -2.41 -11.73
N PHE A 108 9.22 -3.08 -10.59
CA PHE A 108 8.00 -3.40 -9.85
C PHE A 108 8.13 -2.87 -8.42
N GLU A 109 6.98 -2.64 -7.78
CA GLU A 109 6.91 -2.19 -6.40
C GLU A 109 6.28 -3.27 -5.51
N VAL A 110 6.74 -3.34 -4.25
CA VAL A 110 6.38 -4.36 -3.27
C VAL A 110 5.85 -3.70 -2.02
N VAL A 111 4.72 -4.20 -1.53
CA VAL A 111 4.24 -3.88 -0.19
C VAL A 111 4.75 -4.94 0.79
N ALA A 112 5.49 -4.50 1.80
CA ALA A 112 6.16 -5.34 2.78
C ALA A 112 5.65 -5.07 4.20
N ASP A 113 5.77 -6.06 5.08
CA ASP A 113 5.39 -5.95 6.51
C ASP A 113 6.54 -5.53 7.43
N VAL A 114 7.54 -4.85 6.87
CA VAL A 114 8.72 -4.35 7.57
C VAL A 114 9.08 -2.94 7.12
N GLY A 115 9.69 -2.17 8.03
CA GLY A 115 10.16 -0.83 7.75
C GLY A 115 11.38 -0.81 6.83
N PHE A 116 11.64 0.36 6.24
CA PHE A 116 12.77 0.56 5.32
C PHE A 116 14.13 0.35 5.96
N ASP A 117 14.29 0.68 7.24
CA ASP A 117 15.55 0.44 7.96
C ASP A 117 15.84 -1.06 8.08
N GLU A 118 14.83 -1.89 8.35
CA GLU A 118 15.02 -3.34 8.36
C GLU A 118 15.35 -3.90 6.97
N ILE A 119 14.76 -3.36 5.90
CA ILE A 119 15.11 -3.77 4.53
C ILE A 119 16.59 -3.45 4.25
N LYS A 120 17.06 -2.27 4.66
CA LYS A 120 18.48 -1.88 4.52
C LYS A 120 19.39 -2.78 5.35
N ASP A 121 18.98 -3.12 6.57
CA ASP A 121 19.74 -4.02 7.45
C ASP A 121 19.79 -5.46 6.93
N ARG A 122 18.73 -5.94 6.27
CA ARG A 122 18.69 -7.28 5.64
C ARG A 122 19.59 -7.38 4.42
N TYR A 123 19.72 -6.30 3.65
CA TYR A 123 20.47 -6.30 2.38
C TYR A 123 21.49 -5.15 2.33
N PRO A 124 22.49 -5.09 3.25
CA PRO A 124 23.46 -4.00 3.29
C PRO A 124 24.34 -3.90 2.04
N GLN A 125 24.37 -4.95 1.21
CA GLN A 125 25.04 -4.99 -0.08
C GLN A 125 24.26 -4.33 -1.23
N ALA A 126 22.95 -4.08 -1.04
CA ALA A 126 22.09 -3.59 -2.10
C ALA A 126 22.37 -2.11 -2.44
N ALA A 127 22.24 -1.76 -3.72
CA ALA A 127 22.40 -0.39 -4.19
C ALA A 127 21.12 0.42 -3.92
N PHE A 128 21.01 1.01 -2.73
CA PHE A 128 19.83 1.77 -2.34
C PHE A 128 19.79 3.19 -2.95
N SER A 129 18.59 3.62 -3.33
CA SER A 129 18.25 5.01 -3.62
C SER A 129 17.13 5.47 -2.67
N GLU A 130 17.45 6.45 -1.84
CA GLU A 130 16.54 7.00 -0.81
C GLU A 130 15.81 8.27 -1.26
N SER A 131 15.90 8.61 -2.56
CA SER A 131 15.29 9.84 -3.07
C SER A 131 13.78 9.91 -2.86
N GLY A 132 13.12 8.75 -2.88
CA GLY A 132 11.69 8.56 -2.63
C GLY A 132 11.26 8.74 -1.18
N LEU A 133 12.17 8.62 -0.21
CA LEU A 133 11.88 8.78 1.22
C LEU A 133 11.52 10.22 1.60
N LYS A 134 11.81 11.19 0.71
CA LYS A 134 11.45 12.59 0.91
C LYS A 134 9.94 12.84 0.82
N LYS A 135 9.18 11.93 0.22
CA LYS A 135 7.71 12.05 0.14
C LYS A 135 7.11 11.99 1.54
N ASP A 136 6.10 12.81 1.80
CA ASP A 136 5.34 12.76 3.06
C ASP A 136 4.22 11.72 3.02
N PHE A 137 3.81 11.29 1.82
CA PHE A 137 2.76 10.30 1.61
C PHE A 137 3.25 9.20 0.68
N ASN A 138 3.03 7.96 1.09
CA ASN A 138 3.52 6.73 0.46
C ASN A 138 4.99 6.83 -0.01
N PRO A 139 5.95 7.10 0.90
CA PRO A 139 7.37 7.12 0.56
C PRO A 139 7.81 5.76 0.02
N GLU A 140 8.88 5.76 -0.78
CA GLU A 140 9.42 4.55 -1.40
C GLU A 140 10.94 4.43 -1.22
N LEU A 141 11.39 3.21 -0.91
CA LEU A 141 12.79 2.81 -0.92
C LEU A 141 13.08 2.02 -2.20
N GLU A 142 14.11 2.39 -2.95
CA GLU A 142 14.49 1.71 -4.18
C GLU A 142 15.78 0.90 -3.99
N ILE A 143 15.83 -0.29 -4.59
CA ILE A 143 17.06 -1.03 -4.87
C ILE A 143 17.29 -1.01 -6.39
N SER A 144 18.37 -0.36 -6.82
CA SER A 144 18.74 -0.29 -8.23
C SER A 144 19.44 -1.58 -8.69
N LEU A 145 19.04 -2.08 -9.86
CA LEU A 145 19.50 -3.33 -10.48
C LEU A 145 19.94 -3.06 -11.93
N ASP A 146 20.94 -2.17 -12.07
CA ASP A 146 21.38 -1.58 -13.35
C ASP A 146 20.27 -0.72 -14.00
N GLU A 147 19.76 -1.13 -15.16
CA GLU A 147 18.64 -0.48 -15.85
C GLU A 147 17.26 -0.83 -15.27
N LEU A 148 17.20 -1.77 -14.34
CA LEU A 148 15.99 -2.21 -13.66
C LEU A 148 16.00 -1.77 -12.20
N ALA A 149 14.86 -1.86 -11.53
CA ALA A 149 14.79 -1.66 -10.08
C ALA A 149 13.69 -2.50 -9.42
N ILE A 150 13.79 -2.63 -8.10
CA ILE A 150 12.65 -2.95 -7.24
C ILE A 150 12.45 -1.83 -6.25
N LYS A 151 11.21 -1.59 -5.84
CA LYS A 151 10.90 -0.61 -4.80
C LYS A 151 9.98 -1.17 -3.74
N PHE A 152 10.02 -0.53 -2.58
CA PHE A 152 9.19 -0.84 -1.44
C PHE A 152 8.43 0.39 -1.00
N HIS A 153 7.14 0.23 -0.77
CA HIS A 153 6.25 1.28 -0.30
C HIS A 153 5.22 0.71 0.69
N PRO A 154 4.70 1.51 1.63
CA PRO A 154 3.78 1.02 2.65
C PRO A 154 2.35 0.76 2.17
N LEU A 155 1.90 1.47 1.13
CA LEU A 155 0.56 1.33 0.57
C LEU A 155 0.63 0.88 -0.89
N SER A 156 -0.25 -0.05 -1.24
CA SER A 156 -0.49 -0.41 -2.65
C SER A 156 -0.98 0.81 -3.44
N LEU A 157 -0.74 0.78 -4.74
CA LEU A 157 -1.17 1.84 -5.63
C LEU A 157 -2.70 1.90 -5.71
N GLU A 158 -3.41 0.78 -5.57
CA GLU A 158 -4.88 0.80 -5.44
C GLU A 158 -5.33 1.52 -4.16
N SER A 159 -4.67 1.26 -3.02
CA SER A 159 -4.97 1.92 -1.75
C SER A 159 -4.72 3.43 -1.82
N VAL A 160 -3.62 3.85 -2.46
CA VAL A 160 -3.35 5.26 -2.77
C VAL A 160 -4.48 5.86 -3.62
N ILE A 161 -4.89 5.19 -4.70
CA ILE A 161 -5.93 5.69 -5.60
C ILE A 161 -7.29 5.79 -4.90
N ARG A 162 -7.64 4.83 -4.04
CA ARG A 162 -8.89 4.88 -3.25
C ARG A 162 -8.94 6.09 -2.35
N LEU A 163 -7.81 6.43 -1.71
CA LEU A 163 -7.68 7.66 -0.93
C LEU A 163 -7.84 8.89 -1.81
N GLU A 164 -7.09 8.99 -2.91
CA GLU A 164 -7.13 10.16 -3.81
C GLU A 164 -8.52 10.43 -4.39
N LYS A 165 -9.28 9.37 -4.69
CA LYS A 165 -10.67 9.47 -5.16
C LYS A 165 -11.64 9.93 -4.08
N ASN A 166 -11.29 9.79 -2.79
CA ASN A 166 -12.07 10.34 -1.70
C ASN A 166 -11.58 11.77 -1.38
N GLU A 167 -12.03 12.73 -2.18
CA GLU A 167 -11.55 14.12 -2.12
C GLU A 167 -11.61 14.74 -0.72
N ALA A 168 -12.67 14.48 0.04
CA ALA A 168 -12.85 15.01 1.39
C ALA A 168 -11.77 14.47 2.35
N VAL A 169 -11.57 13.16 2.37
CA VAL A 169 -10.59 12.49 3.23
C VAL A 169 -9.17 12.81 2.81
N TYR A 170 -8.88 12.74 1.51
CA TYR A 170 -7.56 13.06 0.99
C TYR A 170 -7.18 14.52 1.28
N ALA A 171 -8.11 15.46 1.07
CA ALA A 171 -7.89 16.85 1.43
C ALA A 171 -7.66 17.02 2.94
N ALA A 172 -8.40 16.32 3.81
CA ALA A 172 -8.21 16.36 5.25
C ALA A 172 -6.83 15.81 5.66
N VAL A 173 -6.38 14.68 5.11
CA VAL A 173 -5.04 14.11 5.35
C VAL A 173 -3.95 15.09 4.94
N LYS A 174 -4.08 15.74 3.78
CA LYS A 174 -3.09 16.71 3.28
C LYS A 174 -3.06 18.00 4.10
N LYS A 175 -4.24 18.55 4.44
CA LYS A 175 -4.36 19.86 5.10
C LYS A 175 -4.16 19.81 6.61
N SER A 176 -4.46 18.69 7.26
CA SER A 176 -4.12 18.48 8.67
C SER A 176 -2.62 18.46 8.91
N GLY A 177 -1.84 18.10 7.87
CA GLY A 177 -0.39 17.94 7.97
C GLY A 177 0.03 16.73 8.81
N VAL A 178 -0.89 15.82 9.15
CA VAL A 178 -0.65 14.70 10.08
C VAL A 178 0.58 13.87 9.68
N LEU A 179 0.67 13.45 8.41
CA LEU A 179 1.79 12.63 7.93
C LEU A 179 3.12 13.42 7.91
N LYS A 180 3.06 14.71 7.62
CA LYS A 180 4.25 15.58 7.61
C LYS A 180 4.77 15.83 9.02
N SER A 181 3.87 16.12 9.96
CA SER A 181 4.18 16.40 11.36
C SER A 181 4.72 15.16 12.10
N LEU A 182 4.31 13.97 11.67
CA LEU A 182 4.70 12.69 12.27
C LEU A 182 5.81 11.96 11.50
N LYS A 183 6.43 12.58 10.49
CA LYS A 183 7.37 11.92 9.56
C LYS A 183 8.51 11.15 10.23
N GLU A 184 9.12 11.72 11.26
CA GLU A 184 10.22 11.09 12.01
C GLU A 184 9.76 9.84 12.81
N HIS A 185 8.44 9.66 12.96
CA HIS A 185 7.78 8.54 13.61
C HIS A 185 7.14 7.56 12.61
N GLN A 186 7.63 7.59 11.36
CA GLN A 186 7.30 6.64 10.29
C GLN A 186 5.78 6.37 10.18
N PRO A 187 4.98 7.40 9.82
CA PRO A 187 3.54 7.31 9.88
C PRO A 187 3.01 6.42 8.76
N LEU A 188 2.17 5.45 9.11
CA LEU A 188 1.47 4.58 8.18
C LEU A 188 -0.02 4.86 8.23
N LEU A 189 -0.60 5.19 7.09
CA LEU A 189 -2.04 5.29 6.93
C LEU A 189 -2.59 3.87 6.71
N VAL A 190 -3.53 3.42 7.51
CA VAL A 190 -4.07 2.06 7.45
C VAL A 190 -5.59 2.08 7.50
N GLY A 191 -6.20 0.90 7.64
CA GLY A 191 -7.62 0.79 7.96
C GLY A 191 -8.52 1.01 6.75
N THR A 192 -9.68 1.60 6.99
CA THR A 192 -10.81 1.37 6.08
C THR A 192 -10.82 2.22 4.81
N TYR A 193 -10.27 3.43 4.86
CA TYR A 193 -10.20 4.29 3.67
C TYR A 193 -9.24 3.76 2.60
N PRO A 194 -7.99 3.38 2.91
CA PRO A 194 -7.11 2.77 1.91
C PRO A 194 -7.67 1.43 1.40
N LEU A 195 -8.36 0.63 2.24
CA LEU A 195 -9.01 -0.62 1.81
C LEU A 195 -10.27 -0.41 0.94
N GLY A 196 -10.87 0.78 0.95
CA GLY A 196 -12.21 1.01 0.35
C GLY A 196 -13.35 0.32 1.13
N MET A 197 -13.14 0.02 2.41
CA MET A 197 -14.09 -0.63 3.32
C MET A 197 -14.68 0.34 4.35
N ASN A 198 -14.55 1.64 4.09
CA ASN A 198 -15.07 2.70 4.95
C ASN A 198 -16.60 2.79 4.85
N VAL A 199 -17.22 3.18 5.95
CA VAL A 199 -18.65 3.50 6.06
C VAL A 199 -18.81 4.91 6.65
N SER A 200 -20.03 5.40 6.76
CA SER A 200 -20.27 6.70 7.40
C SER A 200 -19.74 6.67 8.83
N GLY A 201 -18.94 7.67 9.19
CA GLY A 201 -18.29 7.76 10.50
C GLY A 201 -16.98 6.98 10.63
N SER A 202 -16.47 6.34 9.57
CA SER A 202 -15.10 5.79 9.57
C SER A 202 -14.06 6.88 9.75
N ASP A 203 -13.06 6.58 10.56
CA ASP A 203 -11.88 7.35 10.88
C ASP A 203 -10.73 7.12 9.90
N VAL A 204 -9.83 8.09 9.89
CA VAL A 204 -8.51 8.00 9.25
C VAL A 204 -7.51 7.48 10.28
N ASP A 205 -7.12 6.23 10.13
CA ASP A 205 -6.19 5.55 11.03
C ASP A 205 -4.73 5.82 10.64
N VAL A 206 -3.93 6.34 11.58
CA VAL A 206 -2.49 6.57 11.40
C VAL A 206 -1.70 5.86 12.49
N LEU A 207 -0.83 4.94 12.10
CA LEU A 207 0.09 4.25 13.01
C LEU A 207 1.44 4.97 13.04
N ILE A 208 2.01 5.14 14.24
CA ILE A 208 3.35 5.70 14.40
C ILE A 208 4.18 4.90 15.42
N ASN A 209 5.50 4.90 15.24
CA ASN A 209 6.43 4.35 16.20
C ASN A 209 6.98 5.45 17.13
N VAL A 210 7.13 5.10 18.41
CA VAL A 210 7.62 6.02 19.45
C VAL A 210 8.63 5.32 20.34
N PRO A 211 9.60 6.03 20.92
CA PRO A 211 10.59 5.43 21.82
C PRO A 211 9.98 5.03 23.18
N ASP A 212 8.98 5.79 23.65
CA ASP A 212 8.29 5.58 24.92
C ASP A 212 6.93 6.31 24.95
N LEU A 213 6.09 6.01 25.94
CA LEU A 213 4.72 6.55 26.04
C LEU A 213 4.67 8.04 26.41
N MET A 214 5.62 8.51 27.22
CA MET A 214 5.64 9.91 27.64
C MET A 214 5.97 10.81 26.43
N THR A 215 6.96 10.40 25.63
CA THR A 215 7.28 11.05 24.35
C THR A 215 6.06 11.06 23.42
N ALA A 216 5.28 9.98 23.37
CA ALA A 216 4.09 9.89 22.54
C ALA A 216 2.98 10.85 22.99
N GLU A 217 2.66 10.87 24.29
CA GLU A 217 1.66 11.78 24.86
C GLU A 217 2.02 13.24 24.60
N ASP A 218 3.24 13.65 24.95
CA ASP A 218 3.72 15.03 24.76
C ASP A 218 3.67 15.45 23.28
N LEU A 219 4.10 14.56 22.38
CA LEU A 219 4.08 14.80 20.94
C LEU A 219 2.65 15.00 20.42
N LEU A 220 1.75 14.06 20.70
CA LEU A 220 0.38 14.08 20.17
C LEU A 220 -0.43 15.23 20.79
N GLN A 221 -0.27 15.49 22.09
CA GLN A 221 -0.86 16.63 22.76
C GLN A 221 -0.38 17.95 22.11
N LYS A 222 0.92 18.10 21.88
CA LYS A 222 1.48 19.31 21.26
C LYS A 222 0.97 19.52 19.84
N LEU A 223 0.85 18.46 19.06
CA LEU A 223 0.49 18.56 17.63
C LEU A 223 -1.00 18.77 17.40
N PHE A 224 -1.86 18.12 18.19
CA PHE A 224 -3.27 17.95 17.81
C PHE A 224 -4.29 18.44 18.85
N SER A 225 -3.87 18.89 20.04
CA SER A 225 -4.81 19.33 21.09
C SER A 225 -5.69 20.54 20.77
N THR A 226 -5.36 21.28 19.71
CA THR A 226 -6.17 22.41 19.23
C THR A 226 -7.22 22.01 18.19
N PHE A 227 -7.22 20.74 17.74
CA PHE A 227 -8.23 20.22 16.84
C PHE A 227 -9.53 19.89 17.57
N GLU A 228 -10.63 19.86 16.82
CA GLU A 228 -11.96 19.64 17.37
C GLU A 228 -12.07 18.22 17.94
N ASN A 229 -12.81 18.05 19.03
CA ASN A 229 -13.04 16.76 19.69
C ASN A 229 -11.75 15.98 20.04
N PHE A 230 -10.64 16.68 20.27
CA PHE A 230 -9.39 16.04 20.65
C PHE A 230 -9.51 15.28 21.96
N THR A 231 -9.14 14.00 21.93
CA THR A 231 -8.94 13.14 23.10
C THR A 231 -7.61 12.41 22.99
N ILE A 232 -7.06 12.01 24.15
CA ILE A 232 -5.86 11.19 24.20
C ILE A 232 -5.99 10.17 25.34
N GLU A 233 -5.64 8.92 25.04
CA GLU A 233 -5.74 7.80 25.97
C GLU A 233 -4.48 6.95 25.93
N SER A 234 -3.99 6.56 27.12
CA SER A 234 -2.79 5.75 27.27
C SER A 234 -3.13 4.34 27.73
N HIS A 235 -2.60 3.35 27.02
CA HIS A 235 -2.89 1.94 27.22
C HIS A 235 -1.62 1.21 27.67
N MET A 236 -1.46 1.08 29.00
CA MET A 236 -0.25 0.49 29.61
C MET A 236 -0.02 -0.97 29.23
N GLN A 237 -1.09 -1.75 29.01
CA GLN A 237 -0.97 -3.18 28.66
C GLN A 237 -0.38 -3.41 27.27
N SER A 238 -0.72 -2.55 26.31
CA SER A 238 -0.24 -2.62 24.93
C SER A 238 0.96 -1.72 24.66
N ALA A 239 1.43 -0.98 25.68
CA ALA A 239 2.44 0.06 25.56
C ALA A 239 2.16 0.99 24.37
N SER A 240 0.95 1.55 24.36
CA SER A 240 0.47 2.44 23.29
C SER A 240 -0.27 3.66 23.82
N VAL A 241 -0.36 4.68 22.98
CA VAL A 241 -1.14 5.91 23.20
C VAL A 241 -1.99 6.14 21.95
N THR A 242 -3.26 6.45 22.15
CA THR A 242 -4.20 6.73 21.07
C THR A 242 -4.65 8.18 21.21
N ALA A 243 -4.51 8.98 20.16
CA ALA A 243 -5.11 10.31 20.08
C ALA A 243 -6.20 10.32 19.00
N SER A 244 -7.36 10.85 19.33
CA SER A 244 -8.47 11.00 18.38
C SER A 244 -8.82 12.48 18.26
N PHE A 245 -9.19 12.93 17.06
CA PHE A 245 -9.62 14.30 16.82
C PHE A 245 -10.37 14.41 15.50
N ASP A 246 -11.10 15.50 15.31
CA ASP A 246 -11.74 15.83 14.05
C ASP A 246 -10.99 16.94 13.31
N PHE A 247 -10.83 16.78 12.00
CA PHE A 247 -10.32 17.82 11.12
C PHE A 247 -11.18 17.94 9.86
N GLN A 248 -11.79 19.11 9.67
CA GLN A 248 -12.71 19.38 8.54
C GLN A 248 -13.86 18.37 8.43
N GLY A 249 -14.38 17.91 9.58
CA GLY A 249 -15.48 16.94 9.64
C GLY A 249 -15.07 15.49 9.34
N VAL A 250 -13.76 15.22 9.23
CA VAL A 250 -13.21 13.87 9.10
C VAL A 250 -12.58 13.47 10.44
N PRO A 251 -13.01 12.35 11.05
CA PRO A 251 -12.39 11.84 12.26
C PRO A 251 -11.03 11.20 11.95
N PHE A 252 -10.06 11.43 12.84
CA PHE A 252 -8.72 10.84 12.80
C PHE A 252 -8.46 10.06 14.08
N GLU A 253 -7.75 8.95 13.95
CA GLU A 253 -7.15 8.23 15.07
C GLU A 253 -5.65 8.07 14.80
N VAL A 254 -4.82 8.55 15.72
CA VAL A 254 -3.36 8.35 15.68
C VAL A 254 -2.99 7.38 16.80
N PHE A 255 -2.57 6.18 16.41
CA PHE A 255 -2.13 5.13 17.32
C PHE A 255 -0.60 5.08 17.36
N ALA A 256 -0.04 5.43 18.52
CA ALA A 256 1.39 5.42 18.79
C ALA A 256 1.77 4.20 19.62
N GLN A 257 2.79 3.45 19.21
CA GLN A 257 3.28 2.29 19.97
C GLN A 257 4.81 2.26 20.04
N VAL A 258 5.35 1.70 21.13
CA VAL A 258 6.78 1.35 21.26
C VAL A 258 7.11 0.12 20.41
N LYS A 259 6.83 0.22 19.12
CA LYS A 259 6.97 -0.82 18.09
C LYS A 259 7.00 -0.16 16.72
N ASP A 260 7.87 -0.65 15.85
CA ASP A 260 7.92 -0.26 14.43
C ASP A 260 6.52 -0.32 13.80
N SER A 261 6.08 0.79 13.17
CA SER A 261 4.75 0.96 12.57
C SER A 261 4.40 -0.18 11.61
N ALA A 262 5.36 -0.65 10.80
CA ALA A 262 5.14 -1.71 9.83
C ALA A 262 4.84 -3.06 10.50
N LYS A 263 5.29 -3.26 11.75
CA LYS A 263 5.07 -4.48 12.53
C LYS A 263 3.89 -4.38 13.48
N GLN A 264 3.28 -3.21 13.67
CA GLN A 264 2.12 -3.06 14.54
C GLN A 264 0.94 -3.89 14.03
N ASN A 265 0.12 -4.39 14.95
CA ASN A 265 -0.96 -5.31 14.57
C ASN A 265 -1.94 -4.66 13.59
N GLY A 266 -2.25 -3.37 13.75
CA GLY A 266 -3.09 -2.64 12.79
C GLY A 266 -2.56 -2.67 11.36
N ASN A 267 -1.23 -2.54 11.17
CA ASN A 267 -0.63 -2.66 9.83
C ASN A 267 -0.69 -4.10 9.32
N LEU A 268 -0.39 -5.08 10.19
CA LEU A 268 -0.43 -6.49 9.80
C LEU A 268 -1.87 -6.95 9.43
N HIS A 269 -2.88 -6.46 10.15
CA HIS A 269 -4.29 -6.66 9.80
C HIS A 269 -4.61 -6.03 8.45
N PHE A 270 -4.27 -4.75 8.26
CA PHE A 270 -4.46 -4.04 7.00
C PHE A 270 -3.84 -4.79 5.80
N LEU A 271 -2.59 -5.26 5.93
CA LEU A 271 -1.91 -6.00 4.87
C LEU A 271 -2.57 -7.37 4.58
N ALA A 272 -3.06 -8.06 5.61
CA ALA A 272 -3.81 -9.31 5.40
C ALA A 272 -5.14 -9.05 4.68
N GLU A 273 -5.87 -8.02 5.11
CA GLU A 273 -7.16 -7.61 4.55
C GLU A 273 -7.02 -7.19 3.08
N GLU A 274 -6.00 -6.40 2.75
CA GLU A 274 -5.70 -5.99 1.38
C GLU A 274 -5.42 -7.19 0.48
N ARG A 275 -4.56 -8.11 0.92
CA ARG A 275 -4.24 -9.33 0.16
C ARG A 275 -5.46 -10.25 0.01
N LEU A 276 -6.32 -10.34 1.03
CA LEU A 276 -7.57 -11.11 0.95
C LEU A 276 -8.54 -10.50 -0.07
N LEU A 277 -8.68 -9.17 -0.10
CA LEU A 277 -9.50 -8.48 -1.11
C LEU A 277 -8.93 -8.67 -2.52
N HIS A 278 -7.61 -8.59 -2.68
CA HIS A 278 -6.93 -8.84 -3.95
C HIS A 278 -7.21 -10.25 -4.47
N VAL A 279 -7.05 -11.26 -3.63
CA VAL A 279 -7.23 -12.67 -4.03
C VAL A 279 -8.70 -13.04 -4.18
N GLY A 280 -9.58 -12.53 -3.31
CA GLY A 280 -11.01 -12.82 -3.29
C GLY A 280 -11.85 -12.02 -4.28
N GLY A 281 -11.29 -10.94 -4.84
CA GLY A 281 -11.93 -10.09 -5.84
C GLY A 281 -13.22 -9.40 -5.34
N SER A 282 -13.99 -8.85 -6.29
CA SER A 282 -15.16 -8.02 -5.98
C SER A 282 -16.22 -8.74 -5.17
N SER A 283 -16.44 -10.04 -5.39
CA SER A 283 -17.45 -10.81 -4.66
C SER A 283 -17.17 -10.87 -3.15
N LEU A 284 -15.90 -11.07 -2.76
CA LEU A 284 -15.53 -11.03 -1.35
C LEU A 284 -15.64 -9.60 -0.79
N GLY A 285 -15.17 -8.61 -1.55
CA GLY A 285 -15.27 -7.19 -1.17
C GLY A 285 -16.71 -6.74 -0.90
N GLU A 286 -17.65 -7.10 -1.77
CA GLU A 286 -19.07 -6.79 -1.61
C GLU A 286 -19.67 -7.42 -0.33
N LYS A 287 -19.30 -8.68 -0.05
CA LYS A 287 -19.75 -9.39 1.16
C LYS A 287 -19.22 -8.71 2.44
N ILE A 288 -17.95 -8.34 2.46
CA ILE A 288 -17.33 -7.64 3.60
C ILE A 288 -17.95 -6.27 3.79
N LEU A 289 -18.14 -5.50 2.71
CA LEU A 289 -18.74 -4.18 2.77
C LEU A 289 -20.19 -4.23 3.26
N ALA A 290 -20.95 -5.27 2.91
CA ALA A 290 -22.30 -5.49 3.44
C ALA A 290 -22.28 -5.70 4.97
N LEU A 291 -21.32 -6.47 5.48
CA LEU A 291 -21.14 -6.67 6.93
C LEU A 291 -20.70 -5.38 7.64
N ARG A 292 -19.78 -4.61 7.05
CA ARG A 292 -19.41 -3.28 7.55
C ARG A 292 -20.60 -2.34 7.66
N LYS A 293 -21.45 -2.30 6.62
CA LYS A 293 -22.70 -1.51 6.61
C LYS A 293 -23.73 -2.00 7.65
N ALA A 294 -23.67 -3.27 8.06
CA ALA A 294 -24.49 -3.82 9.13
C ALA A 294 -23.93 -3.54 10.54
N GLY A 295 -22.78 -2.85 10.66
CA GLY A 295 -22.21 -2.40 11.92
C GLY A 295 -21.01 -3.23 12.42
N ASP A 296 -20.55 -4.22 11.66
CA ASP A 296 -19.34 -4.96 12.04
C ASP A 296 -18.07 -4.10 11.91
N LYS A 297 -17.14 -4.24 12.86
CA LYS A 297 -15.75 -3.77 12.70
C LYS A 297 -15.06 -4.50 11.52
N THR A 298 -13.96 -3.95 11.01
CA THR A 298 -13.26 -4.47 9.83
C THR A 298 -12.82 -5.93 10.00
N GLU A 299 -12.05 -6.23 11.03
CA GLU A 299 -11.51 -7.56 11.26
C GLU A 299 -12.64 -8.60 11.49
N PRO A 300 -13.67 -8.32 12.33
CA PRO A 300 -14.84 -9.18 12.42
C PRO A 300 -15.61 -9.38 11.10
N ALA A 301 -15.74 -8.35 10.26
CA ALA A 301 -16.41 -8.45 8.97
C ALA A 301 -15.64 -9.41 8.03
N PHE A 302 -14.31 -9.31 7.98
CA PHE A 302 -13.48 -10.26 7.24
C PHE A 302 -13.62 -11.68 7.79
N ALA A 303 -13.51 -11.87 9.11
CA ALA A 303 -13.62 -13.20 9.71
C ALA A 303 -14.98 -13.84 9.43
N LYS A 304 -16.08 -13.09 9.54
CA LYS A 304 -17.43 -13.56 9.19
C LYS A 304 -17.58 -13.86 7.70
N ALA A 305 -17.06 -13.00 6.82
CA ALA A 305 -17.12 -13.20 5.38
C ALA A 305 -16.39 -14.49 4.95
N LEU A 306 -15.30 -14.82 5.63
CA LEU A 306 -14.46 -15.99 5.37
C LEU A 306 -14.88 -17.23 6.17
N GLY A 307 -15.87 -17.13 7.07
CA GLY A 307 -16.30 -18.24 7.91
C GLY A 307 -15.23 -18.69 8.93
N LEU A 308 -14.33 -17.80 9.34
CA LEU A 308 -13.26 -18.11 10.30
C LEU A 308 -13.85 -18.34 11.69
N SER A 309 -13.40 -19.39 12.37
CA SER A 309 -13.70 -19.66 13.77
C SER A 309 -12.63 -19.08 14.69
N GLY A 310 -13.03 -18.49 15.82
CA GLY A 310 -12.11 -17.99 16.83
C GLY A 310 -12.08 -16.46 16.92
N ASN A 311 -10.98 -15.91 17.43
CA ASN A 311 -10.80 -14.46 17.55
C ASN A 311 -10.44 -13.86 16.18
N PRO A 312 -11.24 -12.91 15.63
CA PRO A 312 -11.00 -12.34 14.29
C PRO A 312 -9.60 -11.74 14.10
N TYR A 313 -9.12 -11.02 15.11
CA TYR A 313 -7.81 -10.36 15.07
C TYR A 313 -6.67 -11.37 15.03
N ALA A 314 -6.75 -12.45 15.82
CA ALA A 314 -5.73 -13.49 15.80
C ALA A 314 -5.72 -14.27 14.48
N GLU A 315 -6.89 -14.58 13.93
CA GLU A 315 -6.99 -15.29 12.66
C GLU A 315 -6.45 -14.47 11.49
N LEU A 316 -6.72 -13.17 11.42
CA LEU A 316 -6.15 -12.32 10.36
C LEU A 316 -4.63 -12.22 10.45
N LEU A 317 -4.04 -12.14 11.65
CA LEU A 317 -2.58 -12.21 11.79
C LEU A 317 -2.00 -13.55 11.34
N ARG A 318 -2.72 -14.65 11.55
CA ARG A 318 -2.32 -15.97 11.03
C ARG A 318 -2.37 -15.99 9.50
N LEU A 319 -3.43 -15.44 8.91
CA LEU A 319 -3.58 -15.34 7.45
C LEU A 319 -2.55 -14.42 6.81
N GLN A 320 -2.11 -13.38 7.50
CA GLN A 320 -1.08 -12.44 7.04
C GLN A 320 0.21 -13.14 6.62
N LYS A 321 0.57 -14.27 7.24
CA LYS A 321 1.80 -15.04 6.96
C LYS A 321 1.66 -16.07 5.85
N LEU A 322 0.47 -16.25 5.30
CA LEU A 322 0.25 -17.17 4.19
C LEU A 322 0.73 -16.57 2.87
N CYS A 323 1.26 -17.40 1.99
CA CYS A 323 1.51 -17.00 0.60
C CYS A 323 0.20 -16.96 -0.20
N GLU A 324 0.25 -16.49 -1.44
CA GLU A 324 -0.97 -16.24 -2.21
C GLU A 324 -1.70 -17.53 -2.59
N SER A 325 -0.98 -18.60 -2.94
CA SER A 325 -1.61 -19.91 -3.21
C SER A 325 -2.34 -20.48 -1.98
N GLU A 326 -1.79 -20.32 -0.78
CA GLU A 326 -2.43 -20.69 0.49
C GLU A 326 -3.72 -19.86 0.71
N LEU A 327 -3.70 -18.55 0.42
CA LEU A 327 -4.91 -17.71 0.48
C LEU A 327 -5.94 -18.10 -0.58
N ARG A 328 -5.52 -18.41 -1.81
CA ARG A 328 -6.41 -18.90 -2.88
C ARG A 328 -7.07 -20.21 -2.51
N GLN A 329 -6.38 -21.09 -1.79
CA GLN A 329 -6.96 -22.34 -1.31
C GLN A 329 -7.99 -22.12 -0.21
N LEU A 330 -7.77 -21.14 0.68
CA LEU A 330 -8.73 -20.77 1.72
C LEU A 330 -10.04 -20.21 1.13
N LEU A 331 -9.96 -19.51 0.00
CA LEU A 331 -11.08 -18.79 -0.61
C LEU A 331 -11.93 -19.62 -1.60
N LYS A 332 -11.56 -20.89 -1.84
CA LYS A 332 -12.30 -21.83 -2.70
C LYS A 332 -13.40 -22.55 -1.94
#